data_AF-A0A177CLY4-F1
#
_entry.id   AF-A0A177CLY4-F1
#
_cell.length_a   1.000
_cell.length_b   1.000
_cell.length_c   1.000
_cell.angle_alpha   90.00
_cell.angle_beta   90.00
_cell.angle_gamma   90.00
#
_symmetry.space_group_name_H-M   'P 1'
#
loop_
_entity.id
_entity.type
_entity.pdbx_description
1 polymer ?
#
loop_
_entity_poly.entity_id
_entity_poly.type
_entity_poly.pdbx_seq_one_letter_code
_entity_poly.pdbx_strand_id
1 'polypeptide(L)'
;DVAAAVLSLKQERDTWRAVAESYQKAFEDQTARLQEVQAICCATQMELENERAANRRSQKSSEVLQASLRGGGHRTVDGTDDKLNDTSLGTAAIHEPSHAELTWRPNFCFRRVEHFTTLRDYGTALKELDSLLRGPLTMEARVQGLLLKSTIMRKSEWLFDALAACSEALELCNRLNELHAYLPRVQYQRGICYYQLQMLKQARDAFHEVCMNDDLLYAVASEMRDCCDDQLQGRRSGFEAHRTVTEGLLSQMYDSRSESKRRRVSQHFRYHAAKAKRLSLPQRWM
;
A
#
# COMPACT_ATOMS: atom_id res chain seq x y z
N ASP A 1 59.05 2.62 29.46
CA ASP A 1 58.08 2.68 28.35
C ASP A 1 57.02 1.59 28.32
N VAL A 2 57.33 0.31 28.52
CA VAL A 2 56.31 -0.78 28.46
C VAL A 2 55.16 -0.60 29.48
N ALA A 3 55.45 -0.15 30.70
CA ALA A 3 54.44 0.05 31.73
C ALA A 3 53.41 1.14 31.37
N ALA A 4 53.83 2.21 30.69
CA ALA A 4 52.95 3.29 30.25
C ALA A 4 52.02 2.82 29.11
N ALA A 5 52.55 2.06 28.16
CA ALA A 5 51.75 1.46 27.08
C ALA A 5 50.68 0.50 27.62
N VAL A 6 51.02 -0.33 28.63
CA VAL A 6 50.07 -1.24 29.28
C VAL A 6 48.96 -0.48 30.01
N LEU A 7 49.26 0.67 30.63
CA LEU A 7 48.25 1.51 31.28
C LEU A 7 47.30 2.13 30.26
N SER A 8 47.81 2.64 29.13
CA SER A 8 46.98 3.18 28.04
C SER A 8 46.00 2.15 27.50
N LEU A 9 46.48 0.93 27.22
CA LEU A 9 45.63 -0.16 26.73
C LEU A 9 44.56 -0.59 27.74
N LYS A 10 44.86 -0.54 29.05
CA LYS A 10 43.85 -0.80 30.08
C LYS A 10 42.77 0.27 30.11
N GLN A 11 43.15 1.54 29.97
CA GLN A 11 42.19 2.64 29.88
C GLN A 11 41.31 2.51 28.64
N GLU A 12 41.90 2.23 27.47
CA GLU A 12 41.14 1.99 26.24
C GLU A 12 40.19 0.79 26.37
N ARG A 13 40.64 -0.32 26.96
CA ARG A 13 39.78 -1.48 27.21
C ARG A 13 38.58 -1.09 28.08
N ASP A 14 38.81 -0.32 29.14
CA ASP A 14 37.77 0.05 30.08
C ASP A 14 36.80 1.08 29.49
N THR A 15 37.28 2.00 28.64
CA THR A 15 36.39 2.90 27.88
C THR A 15 35.53 2.13 26.87
N TRP A 16 36.13 1.21 26.11
CA TRP A 16 35.37 0.37 25.17
C TRP A 16 34.36 -0.53 25.87
N ARG A 17 34.68 -1.04 27.07
CA ARG A 17 33.71 -1.80 27.87
C ARG A 17 32.52 -0.93 28.27
N ALA A 18 32.77 0.27 28.79
CA ALA A 18 31.70 1.19 29.17
C ALA A 18 30.81 1.61 27.98
N VAL A 19 31.41 1.80 26.80
CA VAL A 19 30.69 2.08 25.56
C VAL A 19 29.84 0.88 25.12
N ALA A 20 30.38 -0.34 25.20
CA ALA A 20 29.63 -1.55 24.86
C ALA A 20 28.43 -1.75 25.81
N GLU A 21 28.61 -1.53 27.11
CA GLU A 21 27.54 -1.60 28.11
C GLU A 21 26.45 -0.55 27.86
N SER A 22 26.81 0.67 27.44
CA SER A 22 25.82 1.70 27.12
C SER A 22 25.00 1.36 25.88
N TYR A 23 25.63 0.83 24.83
CA TYR A 23 24.93 0.34 23.64
C TYR A 23 24.03 -0.85 23.94
N GLN A 24 24.49 -1.79 24.76
CA GLN A 24 23.68 -2.92 25.20
C GLN A 24 22.41 -2.44 25.91
N LYS A 25 22.56 -1.52 26.87
CA LYS A 25 21.41 -0.95 27.59
C LYS A 25 20.46 -0.21 26.65
N ALA A 26 20.97 0.62 25.75
CA ALA A 26 20.14 1.32 24.78
C ALA A 26 19.36 0.36 23.86
N PHE A 27 19.98 -0.75 23.45
CA PHE A 27 19.35 -1.78 22.64
C PHE A 27 18.26 -2.54 23.42
N GLU A 28 18.52 -2.89 24.68
CA GLU A 28 17.54 -3.51 25.57
C GLU A 28 16.32 -2.58 25.78
N ASP A 29 16.55 -1.29 26.04
CA ASP A 29 15.49 -0.29 26.19
C ASP A 29 14.64 -0.14 24.91
N GLN A 30 15.27 -0.10 23.73
CA GLN A 30 14.55 -0.05 22.45
C GLN A 30 13.75 -1.32 22.19
N THR A 31 14.31 -2.48 22.53
CA THR A 31 13.64 -3.77 22.37
C THR A 31 12.41 -3.86 23.29
N ALA A 32 12.52 -3.38 24.53
CA ALA A 32 11.41 -3.32 25.47
C ALA A 32 10.28 -2.42 24.96
N ARG A 33 10.61 -1.23 24.44
CA ARG A 33 9.62 -0.31 23.83
C ARG A 33 8.92 -0.92 22.62
N LEU A 34 9.67 -1.62 21.77
CA LEU A 34 9.09 -2.31 20.61
C LEU A 34 8.09 -3.39 21.05
N GLN A 35 8.45 -4.18 22.07
CA GLN A 35 7.58 -5.22 22.61
C GLN A 35 6.31 -4.62 23.23
N GLU A 36 6.42 -3.50 23.94
CA GLU A 36 5.27 -2.78 24.49
C GLU A 36 4.33 -2.30 23.38
N VAL A 37 4.85 -1.65 22.34
CA VAL A 37 4.05 -1.21 21.18
C VAL A 37 3.39 -2.39 20.48
N GLN A 38 4.11 -3.50 20.30
CA GLN A 38 3.55 -4.72 19.73
C GLN A 38 2.41 -5.28 20.58
N ALA A 39 2.56 -5.29 21.91
CA ALA A 39 1.53 -5.74 22.84
C ALA A 39 0.28 -4.85 22.76
N ILE A 40 0.44 -3.52 22.69
CA ILE A 40 -0.66 -2.58 22.51
C ILE A 40 -1.38 -2.84 21.19
N CYS A 41 -0.67 -2.99 20.07
CA CYS A 41 -1.27 -3.29 18.77
C CYS A 41 -2.05 -4.61 18.78
N CYS A 42 -1.52 -5.66 19.44
CA CYS A 42 -2.24 -6.91 19.60
C CYS A 42 -3.50 -6.74 20.45
N ALA A 43 -3.42 -6.01 21.57
CA ALA A 43 -4.57 -5.76 22.45
C ALA A 43 -5.67 -4.97 21.73
N THR A 44 -5.33 -3.91 21.00
CA THR A 44 -6.31 -3.10 20.25
C THR A 44 -6.94 -3.86 19.10
N GLN A 45 -6.18 -4.71 18.40
CA GLN A 45 -6.72 -5.60 17.37
C GLN A 45 -7.73 -6.59 17.97
N MET A 46 -7.41 -7.20 19.12
CA MET A 46 -8.31 -8.12 19.81
C MET A 46 -9.58 -7.41 20.31
N GLU A 47 -9.47 -6.17 20.78
CA GLU A 47 -10.60 -5.35 21.20
C GLU A 47 -11.53 -5.03 20.02
N LEU A 48 -10.96 -4.60 18.90
CA LEU A 48 -11.70 -4.33 17.66
C LEU A 48 -12.42 -5.58 17.14
N GLU A 49 -11.79 -6.75 17.23
CA GLU A 49 -12.41 -8.03 16.86
C GLU A 49 -13.54 -8.42 17.81
N ASN A 50 -13.39 -8.16 19.12
CA ASN A 50 -14.45 -8.34 20.10
C ASN A 50 -15.64 -7.41 19.83
N GLU A 51 -15.41 -6.13 19.53
CA GLU A 51 -16.47 -5.19 19.15
C GLU A 51 -17.19 -5.62 17.87
N ARG A 52 -16.45 -6.04 16.85
CA ARG A 52 -17.03 -6.59 15.62
C ARG A 52 -17.88 -7.84 15.89
N ALA A 53 -17.42 -8.73 16.76
CA ALA A 53 -18.18 -9.92 17.17
C ALA A 53 -19.43 -9.55 17.96
N ALA A 54 -19.35 -8.57 18.88
CA ALA A 54 -20.49 -8.06 19.65
C ALA A 54 -21.53 -7.38 18.75
N ASN A 55 -21.10 -6.56 17.79
CA ASN A 55 -21.98 -5.92 16.82
C ASN A 55 -22.71 -6.95 15.95
N ARG A 56 -22.03 -8.01 15.51
CA ARG A 56 -22.68 -9.12 14.78
C ARG A 56 -23.72 -9.85 15.64
N ARG A 57 -23.48 -10.01 16.94
CA ARG A 57 -24.45 -10.61 17.88
C ARG A 57 -25.67 -9.71 18.08
N SER A 58 -25.44 -8.40 18.24
CA SER A 58 -26.50 -7.39 18.38
C SER A 58 -27.38 -7.30 17.13
N GLN A 59 -26.76 -7.28 15.93
CA GLN A 59 -27.50 -7.30 14.66
C GLN A 59 -28.36 -8.54 14.50
N LYS A 60 -27.84 -9.74 14.81
CA LYS A 60 -28.64 -10.97 14.81
C LYS A 60 -29.81 -10.92 15.80
N SER A 61 -29.62 -10.32 16.97
CA SER A 61 -30.70 -10.13 17.96
C SER A 61 -31.77 -9.14 17.49
N SER A 62 -31.36 -8.08 16.77
CA SER A 62 -32.26 -7.06 16.21
C SER A 62 -33.04 -7.58 14.99
N GLU A 63 -32.41 -8.39 14.13
CA GLU A 63 -33.08 -9.06 13.01
C GLU A 63 -34.13 -10.08 13.48
N VAL A 64 -33.89 -10.80 14.57
CA VAL A 64 -34.89 -11.70 15.19
C VAL A 64 -36.10 -10.91 15.73
N LEU A 65 -35.86 -9.71 16.28
CA LEU A 65 -36.94 -8.81 16.74
C LEU A 65 -37.68 -8.14 15.57
N GLN A 66 -36.99 -7.77 14.48
CA GLN A 66 -37.63 -7.18 13.29
C GLN A 66 -38.35 -8.21 12.41
N ALA A 67 -37.88 -9.45 12.35
CA ALA A 67 -38.59 -10.54 11.65
C ALA A 67 -39.94 -10.88 12.30
N SER A 68 -40.13 -10.51 13.58
CA SER A 68 -41.41 -10.65 14.29
C SER A 68 -42.36 -9.46 14.06
N LEU A 69 -41.91 -8.35 13.44
CA LEU A 69 -42.69 -7.11 13.28
C LEU A 69 -42.98 -6.73 11.81
N ARG A 70 -42.42 -7.43 10.81
CA ARG A 70 -42.76 -7.20 9.38
C ARG A 70 -43.98 -7.99 8.93
N GLY A 71 -45.13 -7.66 9.53
CA GLY A 71 -46.45 -7.90 8.97
C GLY A 71 -47.13 -6.57 8.64
N GLY A 72 -47.02 -6.13 7.39
CA GLY A 72 -47.89 -5.08 6.83
C GLY A 72 -47.31 -3.66 6.76
N GLY A 73 -47.55 -2.98 5.63
CA GLY A 73 -47.56 -1.52 5.57
C GLY A 73 -46.74 -0.87 4.46
N HIS A 74 -47.40 -0.57 3.36
CA HIS A 74 -46.95 0.17 2.19
C HIS A 74 -47.15 1.70 2.39
N ARG A 75 -46.25 2.57 1.85
CA ARG A 75 -46.41 3.98 1.35
C ARG A 75 -45.15 4.82 1.67
N THR A 76 -44.36 5.40 0.74
CA THR A 76 -44.53 6.51 -0.26
C THR A 76 -44.68 7.92 0.32
N VAL A 77 -44.03 8.89 -0.36
CA VAL A 77 -44.03 10.38 -0.26
C VAL A 77 -42.84 10.93 0.57
N ASP A 78 -41.80 11.56 0.01
CA ASP A 78 -41.63 12.77 -0.84
C ASP A 78 -41.69 14.09 -0.05
N GLY A 79 -40.72 15.00 -0.27
CA GLY A 79 -40.59 16.27 0.45
C GLY A 79 -39.21 16.94 0.33
N THR A 80 -39.15 17.97 -0.50
CA THR A 80 -38.03 18.83 -0.94
C THR A 80 -37.71 20.03 -0.02
N ASP A 81 -36.44 20.50 -0.12
CA ASP A 81 -35.87 21.85 0.05
C ASP A 81 -36.07 22.67 1.35
N ASP A 82 -34.98 23.18 1.96
CA ASP A 82 -34.41 24.52 1.60
C ASP A 82 -33.08 24.81 2.38
N LYS A 83 -32.04 25.13 1.61
CA LYS A 83 -31.10 26.26 1.69
C LYS A 83 -30.18 26.61 2.89
N LEU A 84 -28.92 26.83 2.46
CA LEU A 84 -27.97 27.92 2.74
C LEU A 84 -27.22 27.89 4.08
N ASN A 85 -25.94 27.52 4.00
CA ASN A 85 -24.88 28.29 4.66
C ASN A 85 -23.60 28.20 3.83
N ASP A 86 -23.36 29.27 3.08
CA ASP A 86 -22.20 29.53 2.26
C ASP A 86 -21.22 30.34 3.12
N THR A 87 -20.15 29.70 3.63
CA THR A 87 -19.03 30.42 4.25
C THR A 87 -17.78 29.51 4.28
N SER A 88 -17.18 29.27 3.13
CA SER A 88 -15.84 28.66 3.08
C SER A 88 -14.77 29.76 3.14
N LEU A 89 -14.16 29.91 4.32
CA LEU A 89 -12.91 30.64 4.52
C LEU A 89 -11.73 29.89 3.88
N GLY A 90 -10.82 30.67 3.31
CA GLY A 90 -9.70 30.21 2.50
C GLY A 90 -8.84 29.15 3.17
N THR A 91 -8.74 27.99 2.52
CA THR A 91 -7.74 26.97 2.83
C THR A 91 -6.83 26.86 1.62
N ALA A 92 -5.53 26.98 1.83
CA ALA A 92 -4.52 26.81 0.79
C ALA A 92 -4.67 25.43 0.14
N ALA A 93 -5.11 25.41 -1.12
CA ALA A 93 -5.18 24.19 -1.90
C ALA A 93 -3.74 23.73 -2.19
N ILE A 94 -3.34 22.64 -1.53
CA ILE A 94 -2.18 21.87 -1.97
C ILE A 94 -2.55 21.39 -3.38
N HIS A 95 -1.80 21.88 -4.37
CA HIS A 95 -1.93 21.43 -5.75
C HIS A 95 -1.57 19.94 -5.78
N GLU A 96 -2.56 19.09 -5.66
CA GLU A 96 -2.44 17.69 -6.07
C GLU A 96 -2.15 17.73 -7.58
N PRO A 97 -1.10 17.06 -8.08
CA PRO A 97 -0.90 16.95 -9.51
C PRO A 97 -2.15 16.28 -10.06
N SER A 98 -2.96 17.07 -10.76
CA SER A 98 -4.06 16.57 -11.57
C SER A 98 -3.41 15.76 -12.69
N HIS A 99 -3.10 14.50 -12.39
CA HIS A 99 -2.67 13.53 -13.38
C HIS A 99 -3.81 13.47 -14.37
N ALA A 100 -3.55 14.08 -15.52
CA ALA A 100 -4.52 14.33 -16.57
C ALA A 100 -5.48 13.15 -16.69
N GLU A 101 -6.76 13.45 -16.54
CA GLU A 101 -7.84 12.60 -17.02
C GLU A 101 -7.63 12.47 -18.54
N LEU A 102 -6.70 11.59 -18.94
CA LEU A 102 -6.60 11.02 -20.27
C LEU A 102 -8.03 10.63 -20.59
N THR A 103 -8.62 11.34 -21.55
CA THR A 103 -10.05 11.47 -21.82
C THR A 103 -10.66 10.12 -22.20
N TRP A 104 -10.77 9.27 -21.19
CA TRP A 104 -11.36 7.97 -21.27
C TRP A 104 -12.87 8.19 -21.19
N ARG A 105 -13.55 7.91 -22.30
CA ARG A 105 -15.01 7.82 -22.32
C ARG A 105 -15.39 6.37 -22.04
N PRO A 106 -15.88 6.05 -20.83
CA PRO A 106 -16.56 4.80 -20.56
C PRO A 106 -17.56 4.45 -21.66
N ASN A 107 -17.76 3.15 -21.88
CA ASN A 107 -18.90 2.65 -22.66
C ASN A 107 -20.21 3.32 -22.21
N PHE A 108 -21.16 3.49 -23.14
CA PHE A 108 -22.44 4.17 -22.89
C PHE A 108 -23.23 3.61 -21.70
N CYS A 109 -22.98 2.35 -21.32
CA CYS A 109 -23.52 1.69 -20.14
C CYS A 109 -23.22 2.43 -18.81
N PHE A 110 -22.15 3.23 -18.76
CA PHE A 110 -21.70 3.91 -17.55
C PHE A 110 -22.09 5.39 -17.46
N ARG A 111 -22.90 5.92 -18.39
CA ARG A 111 -23.33 7.33 -18.38
C ARG A 111 -23.92 7.80 -17.05
N ARG A 112 -24.72 6.96 -16.39
CA ARG A 112 -25.29 7.27 -15.07
C ARG A 112 -24.21 7.35 -13.99
N VAL A 113 -23.21 6.46 -14.05
CA VAL A 113 -22.07 6.45 -13.12
C VAL A 113 -21.18 7.68 -13.35
N GLU A 114 -20.94 8.06 -14.60
CA GLU A 114 -20.25 9.31 -14.95
C GLU A 114 -20.97 10.53 -14.36
N HIS A 115 -22.30 10.59 -14.52
CA HIS A 115 -23.10 11.69 -13.96
C HIS A 115 -22.93 11.81 -12.45
N PHE A 116 -23.06 10.71 -11.69
CA PHE A 116 -22.82 10.74 -10.24
C PHE A 116 -21.36 11.09 -9.89
N THR A 117 -20.40 10.62 -10.68
CA THR A 117 -18.97 10.96 -10.50
C THR A 117 -18.72 12.46 -10.72
N THR A 118 -19.38 13.09 -11.70
CA THR A 118 -19.29 14.54 -11.92
C THR A 118 -19.90 15.35 -10.79
N LEU A 119 -20.97 14.82 -10.17
CA LEU A 119 -21.60 15.41 -8.99
C LEU A 119 -20.83 15.13 -7.68
N ARG A 120 -19.70 14.40 -7.75
CA ARG A 120 -18.91 13.94 -6.59
C ARG A 120 -19.70 13.06 -5.61
N ASP A 121 -20.83 12.50 -6.03
CA ASP A 121 -21.54 11.49 -5.27
C ASP A 121 -20.95 10.10 -5.57
N TYR A 122 -19.77 9.85 -5.00
CA TYR A 122 -19.06 8.59 -5.22
C TYR A 122 -19.79 7.40 -4.60
N GLY A 123 -20.54 7.61 -3.51
CA GLY A 123 -21.29 6.54 -2.85
C GLY A 123 -22.40 5.97 -3.75
N THR A 124 -23.17 6.86 -4.39
CA THR A 124 -24.20 6.44 -5.35
C THR A 124 -23.57 5.92 -6.65
N ALA A 125 -22.49 6.54 -7.13
CA ALA A 125 -21.76 6.09 -8.30
C ALA A 125 -21.26 4.64 -8.14
N LEU A 126 -20.70 4.29 -6.98
CA LEU A 126 -20.23 2.94 -6.68
C LEU A 126 -21.36 1.91 -6.61
N LYS A 127 -22.50 2.26 -6.00
CA LYS A 127 -23.67 1.35 -5.93
C LYS A 127 -24.20 1.01 -7.32
N GLU A 128 -24.33 2.01 -8.19
CA GLU A 128 -24.78 1.81 -9.56
C GLU A 128 -23.74 1.01 -10.36
N LEU A 129 -22.45 1.31 -10.18
CA LEU A 129 -21.38 0.58 -10.85
C LEU A 129 -21.31 -0.89 -10.42
N ASP A 130 -21.45 -1.19 -9.13
CA ASP A 130 -21.49 -2.55 -8.61
C ASP A 130 -22.71 -3.33 -9.10
N SER A 131 -23.85 -2.66 -9.24
CA SER A 131 -25.06 -3.24 -9.85
C SER A 131 -24.79 -3.63 -11.31
N LEU A 132 -24.14 -2.75 -12.09
CA LEU A 132 -23.78 -3.01 -13.48
C LEU A 132 -22.76 -4.15 -13.60
N LEU A 133 -21.72 -4.19 -12.76
CA LEU A 133 -20.67 -5.20 -12.81
C LEU A 133 -21.18 -6.63 -12.52
N ARG A 134 -22.19 -6.74 -11.65
CA ARG A 134 -22.91 -8.01 -11.36
C ARG A 134 -23.83 -8.44 -12.51
N GLY A 135 -24.22 -7.50 -13.37
CA GLY A 135 -25.09 -7.75 -14.52
C GLY A 135 -24.40 -8.39 -15.72
N PRO A 136 -25.15 -8.63 -16.80
CA PRO A 136 -24.60 -9.11 -18.07
C PRO A 136 -23.87 -7.96 -18.78
N LEU A 137 -22.55 -7.98 -18.71
CA LEU A 137 -21.65 -7.07 -19.44
C LEU A 137 -20.78 -7.85 -20.40
N THR A 138 -20.41 -7.22 -21.52
CA THR A 138 -19.30 -7.70 -22.35
C THR A 138 -18.01 -7.65 -21.53
N MET A 139 -17.05 -8.53 -21.85
CA MET A 139 -15.80 -8.59 -21.09
C MET A 139 -15.01 -7.28 -21.17
N GLU A 140 -15.06 -6.60 -22.32
CA GLU A 140 -14.52 -5.25 -22.50
C GLU A 140 -15.19 -4.23 -21.56
N ALA A 141 -16.54 -4.21 -21.54
CA ALA A 141 -17.28 -3.31 -20.66
C ALA A 141 -17.02 -3.63 -19.19
N ARG A 142 -16.77 -4.89 -18.83
CA ARG A 142 -16.41 -5.29 -17.46
C ARG A 142 -15.04 -4.76 -17.06
N VAL A 143 -14.00 -4.91 -17.90
CA VAL A 143 -12.67 -4.32 -17.62
C VAL A 143 -12.76 -2.81 -17.51
N GLN A 144 -13.47 -2.16 -18.43
CA GLN A 144 -13.75 -0.73 -18.38
C GLN A 144 -14.45 -0.32 -17.08
N GLY A 145 -15.48 -1.05 -16.66
CA GLY A 145 -16.18 -0.81 -15.40
C GLY A 145 -15.28 -0.97 -14.18
N LEU A 146 -14.36 -1.94 -14.17
CA LEU A 146 -13.37 -2.12 -13.11
C LEU A 146 -12.36 -0.97 -13.05
N LEU A 147 -11.90 -0.45 -14.20
CA LEU A 147 -11.05 0.74 -14.27
C LEU A 147 -11.76 2.02 -13.82
N LEU A 148 -13.07 2.14 -14.09
CA LEU A 148 -13.90 3.23 -13.57
C LEU A 148 -14.05 3.09 -12.05
N LYS A 149 -14.28 1.86 -11.57
CA LYS A 149 -14.43 1.56 -10.15
C LYS A 149 -13.19 1.93 -9.35
N SER A 150 -12.00 1.57 -9.85
CA SER A 150 -10.73 1.96 -9.22
C SER A 150 -10.58 3.49 -9.15
N THR A 151 -10.99 4.21 -10.20
CA THR A 151 -10.90 5.67 -10.27
C THR A 151 -11.81 6.34 -9.26
N ILE A 152 -13.05 5.86 -9.12
CA ILE A 152 -14.02 6.38 -8.14
C ILE A 152 -13.57 6.05 -6.70
N MET A 153 -13.11 4.82 -6.46
CA MET A 153 -12.61 4.39 -5.15
C MET A 153 -11.38 5.19 -4.73
N ARG A 154 -10.47 5.48 -5.66
CA ARG A 154 -9.31 6.34 -5.42
C ARG A 154 -9.72 7.76 -5.03
N LYS A 155 -10.71 8.34 -5.72
CA LYS A 155 -11.28 9.66 -5.36
C LYS A 155 -12.02 9.64 -4.00
N SER A 156 -12.37 8.46 -3.50
CA SER A 156 -13.01 8.23 -2.20
C SER A 156 -12.03 7.74 -1.11
N GLU A 157 -10.72 7.80 -1.37
CA GLU A 157 -9.63 7.34 -0.48
C GLU A 157 -9.60 5.83 -0.17
N TRP A 158 -10.40 5.00 -0.84
CA TRP A 158 -10.42 3.54 -0.64
C TRP A 158 -9.36 2.85 -1.51
N LEU A 159 -8.08 3.15 -1.23
CA LEU A 159 -6.96 2.77 -2.09
C LEU A 159 -6.74 1.25 -2.23
N PHE A 160 -6.97 0.48 -1.16
CA PHE A 160 -6.84 -0.99 -1.23
C PHE A 160 -7.95 -1.61 -2.08
N ASP A 161 -9.18 -1.12 -1.96
CA ASP A 161 -10.30 -1.60 -2.78
C ASP A 161 -10.13 -1.18 -4.25
N ALA A 162 -9.60 0.03 -4.50
CA ALA A 162 -9.22 0.47 -5.83
C ALA A 162 -8.17 -0.46 -6.46
N LEU A 163 -7.16 -0.87 -5.68
CA LEU A 163 -6.13 -1.80 -6.11
C LEU A 163 -6.67 -3.21 -6.37
N ALA A 164 -7.61 -3.67 -5.54
CA ALA A 164 -8.30 -4.93 -5.76
C ALA A 164 -9.06 -4.93 -7.09
N ALA A 165 -9.78 -3.84 -7.40
CA ALA A 165 -10.48 -3.69 -8.69
C ALA A 165 -9.50 -3.69 -9.89
N CYS A 166 -8.35 -3.03 -9.77
CA CYS A 166 -7.30 -3.09 -10.80
C CYS A 166 -6.72 -4.50 -10.96
N SER A 167 -6.57 -5.24 -9.86
CA SER A 167 -6.03 -6.61 -9.89
C SER A 167 -7.01 -7.58 -10.53
N GLU A 168 -8.32 -7.42 -10.27
CA GLU A 168 -9.38 -8.17 -10.94
C GLU A 168 -9.38 -7.88 -12.45
N ALA A 169 -9.24 -6.61 -12.84
CA ALA A 169 -9.14 -6.23 -14.25
C ALA A 169 -7.91 -6.86 -14.93
N LEU A 170 -6.78 -6.89 -14.23
CA LEU A 170 -5.54 -7.49 -14.73
C LEU A 170 -5.70 -9.00 -14.94
N GLU A 171 -6.35 -9.70 -14.01
CA GLU A 171 -6.65 -11.13 -14.18
C GLU A 171 -7.53 -11.38 -15.39
N LEU A 172 -8.56 -10.56 -15.62
CA LEU A 172 -9.42 -10.68 -16.80
C LEU A 172 -8.63 -10.48 -18.10
N CYS A 173 -7.75 -9.47 -18.15
CA CYS A 173 -6.89 -9.22 -19.31
C CYS A 173 -5.91 -10.36 -19.57
N ASN A 174 -5.34 -10.95 -18.51
CA ASN A 174 -4.40 -12.08 -18.65
C ASN A 174 -5.11 -13.37 -19.12
N ARG A 175 -6.40 -13.54 -18.79
CA ARG A 175 -7.19 -14.72 -19.21
C ARG A 175 -7.67 -14.63 -20.65
N LEU A 176 -7.88 -13.42 -21.17
CA LEU A 176 -8.50 -13.18 -22.47
C LEU A 176 -7.60 -12.32 -23.37
N ASN A 177 -7.07 -12.94 -24.43
CA ASN A 177 -6.15 -12.29 -25.37
C ASN A 177 -6.73 -11.01 -26.02
N GLU A 178 -8.05 -11.01 -26.27
CA GLU A 178 -8.78 -9.87 -26.84
C GLU A 178 -8.71 -8.61 -25.97
N LEU A 179 -8.47 -8.75 -24.67
CA LEU A 179 -8.43 -7.65 -23.71
C LEU A 179 -7.01 -7.11 -23.47
N HIS A 180 -5.99 -7.63 -24.15
CA HIS A 180 -4.60 -7.20 -23.95
C HIS A 180 -4.37 -5.72 -24.26
N ALA A 181 -5.21 -5.12 -25.11
CA ALA A 181 -5.20 -3.68 -25.38
C ALA A 181 -5.43 -2.82 -24.12
N TYR A 182 -6.07 -3.37 -23.08
CA TYR A 182 -6.30 -2.67 -21.81
C TYR A 182 -5.16 -2.82 -20.81
N LEU A 183 -4.20 -3.74 -21.03
CA LEU A 183 -3.11 -4.01 -20.08
C LEU A 183 -2.31 -2.75 -19.70
N PRO A 184 -1.86 -1.90 -20.65
CA PRO A 184 -1.11 -0.70 -20.28
C PRO A 184 -1.89 0.22 -19.32
N ARG A 185 -3.21 0.35 -19.53
CA ARG A 185 -4.09 1.18 -18.70
C ARG A 185 -4.32 0.60 -17.31
N VAL A 186 -4.53 -0.71 -17.24
CA VAL A 186 -4.66 -1.44 -15.96
C VAL A 186 -3.39 -1.28 -15.14
N GLN A 187 -2.22 -1.49 -15.76
CA GLN A 187 -0.93 -1.36 -15.10
C GLN A 187 -0.65 0.06 -14.64
N TYR A 188 -0.96 1.06 -15.46
CA TYR A 188 -0.83 2.47 -15.10
C TYR A 188 -1.70 2.84 -13.88
N GLN A 189 -2.99 2.48 -13.87
CA GLN A 189 -3.87 2.75 -12.73
C GLN A 189 -3.41 2.04 -11.46
N ARG A 190 -2.91 0.81 -11.59
CA ARG A 190 -2.35 0.03 -10.49
C ARG A 190 -1.06 0.66 -9.94
N GLY A 191 -0.21 1.19 -10.82
CA GLY A 191 0.96 1.98 -10.45
C GLY A 191 0.60 3.22 -9.64
N ILE A 192 -0.43 3.97 -10.05
CA ILE A 192 -0.94 5.11 -9.28
C ILE A 192 -1.41 4.68 -7.89
N CYS A 193 -2.16 3.59 -7.77
CA CYS A 193 -2.65 3.10 -6.49
C CYS A 193 -1.48 2.73 -5.56
N TYR A 194 -0.47 2.00 -6.07
CA TYR A 194 0.73 1.68 -5.29
C TYR A 194 1.52 2.93 -4.89
N TYR A 195 1.61 3.92 -5.78
CA TYR A 195 2.30 5.18 -5.51
C TYR A 195 1.65 5.93 -4.35
N GLN A 196 0.31 6.08 -4.38
CA GLN A 196 -0.45 6.71 -3.29
C GLN A 196 -0.35 5.94 -1.98
N LEU A 197 -0.26 4.60 -2.04
CA LEU A 197 -0.01 3.73 -0.87
C LEU A 197 1.44 3.75 -0.37
N GLN A 198 2.33 4.58 -0.93
CA GLN A 198 3.76 4.63 -0.60
C GLN A 198 4.51 3.29 -0.84
N MET A 199 3.96 2.43 -1.69
CA MET A 199 4.54 1.15 -2.11
C MET A 199 5.40 1.36 -3.37
N LEU A 200 6.45 2.18 -3.25
CA LEU A 200 7.21 2.72 -4.37
C LEU A 200 7.84 1.66 -5.30
N LYS A 201 8.27 0.52 -4.76
CA LYS A 201 8.82 -0.58 -5.59
C LYS A 201 7.74 -1.16 -6.50
N GLN A 202 6.59 -1.48 -5.92
CA GLN A 202 5.45 -2.04 -6.64
C GLN A 202 4.87 -1.03 -7.64
N ALA A 203 4.87 0.27 -7.28
CA ALA A 203 4.47 1.34 -8.18
C ALA A 203 5.39 1.40 -9.40
N ARG A 204 6.71 1.44 -9.19
CA ARG A 204 7.71 1.43 -10.27
C ARG A 204 7.57 0.20 -11.16
N ASP A 205 7.45 -0.98 -10.56
CA ASP A 205 7.31 -2.23 -11.32
C ASP A 205 6.02 -2.21 -12.15
N ALA A 206 4.91 -1.69 -11.63
CA ALA A 206 3.68 -1.53 -12.39
C ALA A 206 3.79 -0.51 -13.53
N PHE A 207 4.48 0.62 -13.32
CA PHE A 207 4.73 1.60 -14.39
C PHE A 207 5.68 1.06 -15.47
N HIS A 208 6.60 0.17 -15.12
CA HIS A 208 7.49 -0.50 -16.08
C HIS A 208 6.73 -1.42 -17.05
N GLU A 209 5.65 -2.04 -16.59
CA GLU A 209 4.79 -2.93 -17.41
C GLU A 209 3.89 -2.16 -18.40
N VAL A 210 3.89 -0.82 -18.38
CA VAL A 210 3.17 -0.01 -19.36
C VAL A 210 3.94 -0.07 -20.68
N CYS A 211 3.34 -0.67 -21.70
CA CYS A 211 3.97 -0.89 -23.01
C CYS A 211 4.20 0.44 -23.77
N MET A 212 5.30 0.49 -24.54
CA MET A 212 5.70 1.63 -25.38
C MET A 212 4.72 1.97 -26.51
N ASN A 213 3.79 1.07 -26.84
CA ASN A 213 2.91 1.26 -28.00
C ASN A 213 1.82 2.34 -27.81
N ASP A 214 1.60 2.81 -26.57
CA ASP A 214 0.69 3.91 -26.24
C ASP A 214 1.52 5.13 -25.83
N ASP A 215 2.04 5.86 -26.82
CA ASP A 215 3.08 6.89 -26.66
C ASP A 215 2.80 7.89 -25.53
N LEU A 216 1.53 8.32 -25.40
CA LEU A 216 1.13 9.31 -24.40
C LEU A 216 1.07 8.69 -22.99
N LEU A 217 0.46 7.52 -22.85
CA LEU A 217 0.36 6.84 -21.57
C LEU A 217 1.74 6.38 -21.09
N TYR A 218 2.57 5.92 -22.02
CA TYR A 218 3.94 5.49 -21.75
C TYR A 218 4.81 6.64 -21.24
N ALA A 219 4.74 7.83 -21.85
CA ALA A 219 5.49 9.00 -21.40
C ALA A 219 5.16 9.35 -19.94
N VAL A 220 3.87 9.42 -19.60
CA VAL A 220 3.43 9.72 -18.22
C VAL A 220 3.83 8.60 -17.25
N ALA A 221 3.72 7.33 -17.66
CA ALA A 221 4.17 6.21 -16.84
C ALA A 221 5.69 6.23 -16.59
N SER A 222 6.48 6.64 -17.60
CA SER A 222 7.94 6.78 -17.47
C SER A 222 8.28 7.86 -16.46
N GLU A 223 7.64 9.04 -16.52
CA GLU A 223 7.86 10.12 -15.54
C GLU A 223 7.55 9.66 -14.11
N MET A 224 6.45 8.92 -13.93
CA MET A 224 6.06 8.38 -12.63
C MET A 224 7.03 7.30 -12.13
N ARG A 225 7.56 6.48 -13.03
CA ARG A 225 8.59 5.49 -12.72
C ARG A 225 9.87 6.18 -12.23
N ASP A 226 10.30 7.22 -12.93
CA ASP A 226 11.51 7.96 -12.60
C ASP A 226 11.34 8.68 -11.24
N CYS A 227 10.17 9.25 -10.95
CA CYS A 227 9.84 9.78 -9.62
C CYS A 227 9.91 8.71 -8.51
N CYS A 228 9.47 7.48 -8.79
CA CYS A 228 9.57 6.38 -7.83
C CYS A 228 11.04 6.00 -7.58
N ASP A 229 11.87 5.95 -8.62
CA ASP A 229 13.29 5.65 -8.51
C ASP A 229 14.04 6.73 -7.72
N ASP A 230 13.75 8.01 -7.95
CA ASP A 230 14.32 9.12 -7.19
C ASP A 230 14.00 9.01 -5.68
N GLN A 231 12.74 8.71 -5.34
CA GLN A 231 12.34 8.54 -3.94
C GLN A 231 12.95 7.28 -3.30
N LEU A 232 13.11 6.20 -4.07
CA LEU A 232 13.77 4.98 -3.60
C LEU A 232 15.27 5.19 -3.37
N GLN A 233 15.94 5.98 -4.20
CA GLN A 233 17.34 6.37 -4.04
C GLN A 233 17.54 7.36 -2.88
N GLY A 234 16.64 8.35 -2.74
CA GLY A 234 16.66 9.34 -1.67
C GLY A 234 16.58 8.74 -0.25
N ARG A 235 15.84 7.63 -0.07
CA ARG A 235 15.82 6.89 1.21
C ARG A 235 17.16 6.26 1.60
N ARG A 236 18.08 6.04 0.65
CA ARG A 236 19.45 5.60 0.94
C ARG A 236 20.42 6.77 1.12
N SER A 237 20.19 7.88 0.41
CA SER A 237 21.06 9.06 0.47
C SER A 237 21.02 9.80 1.82
N GLY A 238 19.88 9.77 2.53
CA GLY A 238 19.78 10.38 3.87
C GLY A 238 20.72 9.78 4.92
N PHE A 239 21.22 8.55 4.70
CA PHE A 239 22.21 7.93 5.58
C PHE A 239 23.66 8.32 5.23
N GLU A 240 23.92 8.70 3.97
CA GLU A 240 25.24 9.15 3.52
C GLU A 240 25.46 10.66 3.70
N ALA A 241 24.40 11.46 3.77
CA ALA A 241 24.50 12.92 3.98
C ALA A 241 25.15 13.32 5.32
N HIS A 242 25.20 12.41 6.30
CA HIS A 242 25.87 12.63 7.60
C HIS A 242 27.26 12.02 7.69
N ARG A 243 27.79 11.40 6.62
CA ARG A 243 29.21 11.05 6.58
C ARG A 243 30.02 12.32 6.41
N THR A 244 30.74 12.69 7.47
CA THR A 244 31.72 13.78 7.43
C THR A 244 32.67 13.56 6.24
N VAL A 245 33.02 14.64 5.54
CA VAL A 245 33.88 14.69 4.33
C VAL A 245 35.14 13.81 4.42
N THR A 246 35.62 13.54 5.63
CA THR A 246 36.75 12.65 5.91
C THR A 246 36.50 11.17 5.60
N GLU A 247 35.28 10.65 5.69
CA GLU A 247 34.98 9.22 5.47
C GLU A 247 34.86 8.87 3.97
N GLY A 248 34.32 9.79 3.16
CA GLY A 248 34.25 9.65 1.70
C GLY A 248 35.62 9.68 1.02
N LEU A 249 36.55 10.48 1.55
CA LEU A 249 37.93 10.54 1.07
C LEU A 249 38.69 9.24 1.36
N LEU A 250 38.44 8.63 2.53
CA LEU A 250 39.03 7.34 2.89
C LEU A 250 38.52 6.20 1.99
N SER A 251 37.22 6.18 1.66
CA SER A 251 36.67 5.17 0.72
C SER A 251 37.32 5.25 -0.67
N GLN A 252 37.56 6.45 -1.19
CA GLN A 252 38.24 6.65 -2.49
C GLN A 252 39.73 6.26 -2.44
N MET A 253 40.38 6.39 -1.28
CA MET A 253 41.77 5.95 -1.09
C MET A 253 41.93 4.43 -0.98
N TYR A 254 40.89 3.70 -0.56
CA TYR A 254 40.91 2.22 -0.51
C TYR A 254 40.48 1.58 -1.85
N ASP A 255 39.61 2.21 -2.64
CA ASP A 255 39.19 1.69 -3.94
C ASP A 255 40.27 1.81 -5.04
N SER A 256 41.22 2.73 -4.89
CA SER A 256 42.29 2.94 -5.87
C SER A 256 43.47 1.96 -5.76
N ARG A 257 43.37 0.91 -4.92
CA ARG A 257 44.46 -0.07 -4.71
C ARG A 257 44.09 -1.56 -4.79
N SER A 258 42.89 -1.90 -5.24
CA SER A 258 42.52 -3.32 -5.42
C SER A 258 41.92 -3.62 -6.79
N GLU A 259 42.72 -3.47 -7.84
CA GLU A 259 42.62 -4.39 -8.97
C GLU A 259 43.23 -5.74 -8.55
N SER A 260 42.38 -6.71 -8.22
CA SER A 260 42.45 -8.07 -8.77
C SER A 260 41.59 -9.05 -7.96
N LYS A 261 40.89 -9.89 -8.72
CA LYS A 261 40.11 -11.08 -8.32
C LYS A 261 38.70 -10.81 -7.82
N ARG A 262 37.80 -10.75 -8.83
CA ARG A 262 36.48 -11.41 -8.79
C ARG A 262 36.54 -12.67 -7.91
N ARG A 263 36.05 -12.57 -6.68
CA ARG A 263 35.48 -13.73 -5.97
C ARG A 263 34.01 -13.79 -6.34
N ARG A 264 33.67 -14.71 -7.24
CA ARG A 264 32.35 -15.34 -7.24
C ARG A 264 32.16 -15.93 -5.84
N VAL A 265 31.31 -15.33 -5.02
CA VAL A 265 30.75 -15.99 -3.85
C VAL A 265 29.33 -16.36 -4.22
N SER A 266 29.18 -17.62 -4.61
CA SER A 266 27.92 -18.34 -4.57
C SER A 266 27.38 -18.32 -3.14
N GLN A 267 26.24 -17.68 -2.91
CA GLN A 267 25.40 -18.01 -1.77
C GLN A 267 24.13 -18.67 -2.28
N HIS A 268 24.20 -20.00 -2.37
CA HIS A 268 23.03 -20.84 -2.19
C HIS A 268 22.47 -20.57 -0.79
N PHE A 269 21.41 -19.78 -0.69
CA PHE A 269 20.50 -19.88 0.45
C PHE A 269 19.69 -21.17 0.31
N ARG A 270 20.30 -22.30 0.67
CA ARG A 270 19.55 -23.50 1.05
C ARG A 270 19.11 -23.31 2.49
N TYR A 271 17.89 -22.80 2.67
CA TYR A 271 17.17 -23.02 3.91
C TYR A 271 16.88 -24.52 4.01
N HIS A 272 17.71 -25.24 4.75
CA HIS A 272 17.29 -26.49 5.32
C HIS A 272 16.21 -26.17 6.35
N ALA A 273 14.95 -26.35 5.96
CA ALA A 273 13.85 -26.52 6.88
C ALA A 273 14.19 -27.72 7.78
N ALA A 274 14.70 -27.42 8.98
CA ALA A 274 14.85 -28.41 10.02
C ALA A 274 13.46 -28.92 10.38
N LYS A 275 13.19 -30.16 9.98
CA LYS A 275 12.14 -31.07 10.43
C LYS A 275 11.28 -30.51 11.58
N ALA A 276 10.11 -29.98 11.23
CA ALA A 276 9.02 -29.82 12.18
C ALA A 276 8.64 -31.22 12.70
N LYS A 277 9.14 -31.58 13.89
CA LYS A 277 8.59 -32.70 14.67
C LYS A 277 7.15 -32.29 14.98
N ARG A 278 6.20 -32.99 14.37
CA ARG A 278 4.78 -32.92 14.69
C ARG A 278 4.64 -33.08 16.20
N LEU A 279 4.19 -32.04 16.88
CA LEU A 279 3.73 -32.14 18.26
C LEU A 279 2.51 -33.07 18.24
N SER A 280 2.64 -34.23 18.85
CA SER A 280 1.50 -35.12 19.10
C SER A 280 0.54 -34.42 20.05
N LEU A 281 -0.72 -34.29 19.65
CA LEU A 281 -1.79 -33.76 20.49
C LEU A 281 -2.02 -34.68 21.70
N PRO A 282 -2.23 -34.14 22.91
CA PRO A 282 -2.55 -34.94 24.09
C PRO A 282 -3.88 -35.68 23.93
N GLN A 283 -3.89 -36.97 24.26
CA GLN A 283 -5.01 -37.91 24.14
C GLN A 283 -6.20 -37.66 25.10
N ARG A 284 -6.34 -36.44 25.62
CA ARG A 284 -7.49 -36.03 26.46
C ARG A 284 -8.48 -35.11 25.73
N TRP A 285 -8.29 -34.93 24.43
CA TRP A 285 -9.16 -34.15 23.54
C TRP A 285 -9.69 -35.01 22.36
N MET A 286 -9.73 -36.33 22.54
CA MET A 286 -10.61 -37.28 21.84
C MET A 286 -11.51 -37.93 22.87
#